data_AF-A0A3D5U9V8-F1
#
_entry.id   AF-A0A3D5U9V8-F1
#
_cell.length_a   1.000
_cell.length_b   1.000
_cell.length_c   1.000
_cell.angle_alpha   90.00
_cell.angle_beta   90.00
_cell.angle_gamma   90.00
#
_symmetry.space_group_name_H-M   'P 1'
#
loop_
_entity.id
_entity.type
_entity.pdbx_description
1 polymer ?
#
loop_
_entity_poly.entity_id
_entity_poly.type
_entity_poly.pdbx_seq_one_letter_code
_entity_poly.pdbx_strand_id
1 'polypeptide(L)'
;QSLSFCWITDFPLFVAKEDGSGWEPAHHMFSLPKEEHIPWLDEPGKIGDIQGQLYDLVCNGMELSSGSIRCHRYDIQRKIFSVLGFSEED
;
A
#
# COMPACT_ATOMS: atom_id res chain seq x y z
N GLN A 1 -8.19 3.66 -34.12
CA GLN A 1 -8.17 2.89 -32.85
C GLN A 1 -8.87 3.72 -31.80
N SER A 2 -9.71 3.13 -30.95
CA SER A 2 -10.29 3.83 -29.80
C SER A 2 -9.30 3.86 -28.63
N LEU A 3 -9.39 4.89 -27.80
CA LEU A 3 -8.71 4.95 -26.51
C LEU A 3 -9.70 4.53 -25.43
N SER A 4 -9.32 3.52 -24.63
CA SER A 4 -10.11 3.01 -23.51
C SER A 4 -9.31 3.23 -22.24
N PHE A 5 -9.83 4.11 -21.37
CA PHE A 5 -9.20 4.46 -20.10
C PHE A 5 -9.89 3.77 -18.94
N CYS A 6 -9.12 3.37 -17.93
CA CYS A 6 -9.65 2.97 -16.64
C CYS A 6 -8.71 3.40 -15.51
N TRP A 7 -9.28 3.46 -14.30
CA TRP A 7 -8.51 3.55 -13.07
C TRP A 7 -8.45 2.17 -12.43
N ILE A 8 -7.26 1.73 -12.06
CA ILE A 8 -7.07 0.60 -11.16
C ILE A 8 -6.86 1.17 -9.77
N THR A 9 -7.60 0.66 -8.80
CA THR A 9 -7.53 1.05 -7.39
C THR A 9 -7.48 -0.22 -6.54
N ASP A 10 -7.50 -0.06 -5.21
CA ASP A 10 -7.62 -1.17 -4.26
C ASP A 10 -6.42 -2.12 -4.25
N PHE A 11 -5.24 -1.58 -4.55
CA PHE A 11 -3.98 -2.29 -4.44
C PHE A 11 -3.67 -2.67 -2.99
N PRO A 12 -3.03 -3.84 -2.75
CA PRO A 12 -2.47 -4.16 -1.44
C PRO A 12 -1.42 -3.11 -1.05
N LEU A 13 -1.33 -2.81 0.23
CA LEU A 13 -0.30 -1.93 0.79
C LEU A 13 1.00 -2.69 1.06
N PHE A 14 0.88 -3.97 1.40
CA PHE A 14 2.00 -4.87 1.71
C PHE A 14 1.95 -6.12 0.83
N VAL A 15 3.12 -6.63 0.47
CA VAL A 15 3.29 -7.95 -0.14
C VAL A 15 4.21 -8.78 0.75
N ALA A 16 3.97 -10.09 0.79
CA ALA A 16 4.83 -10.99 1.53
C ALA A 16 6.19 -11.06 0.82
N LYS A 17 7.28 -10.96 1.58
CA LYS A 17 8.62 -11.15 1.04
C LYS A 17 8.78 -12.58 0.54
N GLU A 18 9.52 -12.76 -0.56
CA GLU A 18 9.73 -14.09 -1.17
C GLU A 18 10.40 -15.09 -0.21
N ASP A 19 11.24 -14.60 0.71
CA ASP A 19 11.94 -15.41 1.71
C ASP A 19 11.07 -15.78 2.92
N GLY A 20 9.83 -15.28 3.00
CA GLY A 20 8.91 -15.51 4.11
C GLY A 20 9.27 -14.76 5.40
N SER A 21 10.22 -13.82 5.37
CA SER A 21 10.69 -13.09 6.56
C SER A 21 9.72 -11.99 7.05
N GLY A 22 8.63 -11.75 6.32
CA GLY A 22 7.61 -10.78 6.68
C GLY A 22 7.06 -10.05 5.47
N TRP A 23 6.93 -8.73 5.59
CA TRP A 23 6.25 -7.88 4.63
C TRP A 23 7.18 -6.85 4.03
N GLU A 24 6.95 -6.50 2.77
CA GLU A 24 7.55 -5.36 2.10
C GLU A 24 6.45 -4.48 1.49
N PRO A 25 6.71 -3.18 1.22
CA PRO A 25 5.72 -2.31 0.63
C PRO A 25 5.41 -2.76 -0.80
N ALA A 26 4.12 -2.84 -1.15
CA ALA A 26 3.72 -3.17 -2.52
C ALA A 26 4.11 -2.08 -3.54
N HIS A 27 4.14 -0.81 -3.10
CA HIS A 27 4.49 0.34 -3.94
C HIS A 27 5.46 1.29 -3.21
N HIS A 28 4.99 1.95 -2.15
CA HIS A 28 5.82 2.82 -1.33
C HIS A 28 5.36 2.80 0.12
N MET A 29 6.31 2.75 1.07
CA MET A 29 6.05 2.77 2.51
C MET A 29 5.37 4.05 3.05
N PHE A 30 5.15 5.07 2.22
CA PHE A 30 4.49 6.32 2.60
C PHE A 30 3.06 6.42 2.05
N SER A 31 2.55 5.35 1.44
CA SER A 31 1.17 5.30 0.96
C SER A 31 0.21 5.08 2.15
N LEU A 32 -0.87 5.84 2.19
CA LEU A 32 -1.86 5.77 3.26
C LEU A 32 -2.74 4.51 3.08
N PRO A 33 -3.02 3.74 4.14
CA PRO A 33 -4.01 2.67 4.09
C PRO A 33 -5.41 3.24 3.82
N LYS A 34 -6.35 2.41 3.33
CA LYS A 34 -7.77 2.75 3.43
C LYS A 34 -8.16 2.92 4.89
N GLU A 35 -9.01 3.90 5.18
CA GLU A 35 -9.37 4.26 6.56
C GLU A 35 -9.94 3.07 7.35
N GLU A 36 -10.77 2.26 6.71
CA GLU A 36 -11.38 1.05 7.28
C GLU A 36 -10.37 -0.06 7.62
N HIS A 37 -9.19 -0.04 6.99
CA HIS A 37 -8.11 -1.02 7.22
C HIS A 37 -7.05 -0.53 8.20
N ILE A 38 -7.08 0.73 8.65
CA ILE A 38 -6.12 1.26 9.62
C ILE A 38 -6.07 0.39 10.90
N PRO A 39 -7.20 -0.06 11.49
CA PRO A 39 -7.16 -0.93 12.67
C PRO A 39 -6.41 -2.25 12.44
N TRP A 40 -6.38 -2.75 11.21
CA TRP A 40 -5.76 -4.03 10.87
C TRP A 40 -4.23 -3.98 10.90
N LEU A 41 -3.63 -2.78 10.93
CA LEU A 41 -2.18 -2.63 11.12
C LEU A 41 -1.69 -3.24 12.44
N ASP A 42 -2.58 -3.36 13.44
CA ASP A 42 -2.28 -3.99 14.73
C ASP A 42 -2.64 -5.49 14.76
N GLU A 43 -3.15 -6.05 13.65
CA GLU A 43 -3.62 -7.44 13.55
C GLU A 43 -2.75 -8.24 12.57
N PRO A 44 -1.77 -9.05 13.04
CA PRO A 44 -0.84 -9.77 12.16
C PRO A 44 -1.51 -10.65 11.10
N GLY A 45 -2.67 -11.23 11.42
CA GLY A 45 -3.45 -12.08 10.49
C GLY A 45 -4.19 -11.32 9.39
N LYS A 46 -4.17 -9.98 9.41
CA LYS A 46 -4.88 -9.11 8.46
C LYS A 46 -3.98 -8.26 7.58
N ILE A 47 -2.66 -8.25 7.83
CA ILE A 47 -1.72 -7.36 7.13
C ILE A 47 -1.78 -7.52 5.60
N GLY A 48 -1.89 -8.75 5.09
CA GLY A 48 -2.00 -9.02 3.65
C GLY A 48 -3.31 -8.53 3.01
N ASP A 49 -4.35 -8.27 3.81
CA ASP A 49 -5.64 -7.77 3.32
C ASP A 49 -5.71 -6.23 3.31
N ILE A 50 -4.68 -5.55 3.84
CA ILE A 50 -4.67 -4.09 3.92
C ILE A 50 -4.47 -3.50 2.54
N GLN A 51 -5.50 -2.86 2.02
CA GLN A 51 -5.43 -2.05 0.81
C GLN A 51 -4.93 -0.63 1.10
N GLY A 52 -4.09 -0.11 0.20
CA GLY A 52 -3.64 1.27 0.21
C GLY A 52 -4.53 2.18 -0.65
N GLN A 53 -4.50 3.48 -0.38
CA GLN A 53 -5.10 4.52 -1.21
C GLN A 53 -4.16 4.83 -2.40
N LEU A 54 -4.03 3.83 -3.26
CA LEU A 54 -3.19 3.78 -4.47
C LEU A 54 -4.09 3.79 -5.70
N TYR A 55 -3.58 4.36 -6.78
CA TYR A 55 -4.32 4.44 -8.03
C TYR A 55 -3.38 4.48 -9.23
N ASP A 56 -3.78 3.78 -10.29
CA ASP A 56 -3.09 3.79 -11.59
C ASP A 56 -4.06 4.19 -12.70
N LEU A 57 -3.63 5.10 -13.56
CA LEU A 57 -4.32 5.44 -14.82
C LEU A 57 -3.81 4.53 -15.92
N VAL A 58 -4.71 3.74 -16.51
CA VAL A 58 -4.38 2.79 -17.59
C VAL A 58 -5.12 3.20 -18.87
N CYS A 59 -4.44 3.09 -20.01
CA CYS A 59 -5.03 3.27 -21.33
C CYS A 59 -4.67 2.09 -22.23
N ASN A 60 -5.67 1.40 -22.77
CA ASN A 60 -5.49 0.27 -23.69
C ASN A 60 -4.50 -0.80 -23.17
N GLY A 61 -4.51 -1.07 -21.86
CA GLY A 61 -3.63 -2.05 -21.21
C GLY A 61 -2.23 -1.54 -20.85
N MET A 62 -1.92 -0.27 -21.11
CA MET A 62 -0.66 0.35 -20.73
C MET A 62 -0.87 1.30 -19.53
N GLU A 63 -0.04 1.17 -18.51
CA GLU A 63 0.04 2.14 -17.42
C GLU A 63 0.54 3.49 -17.95
N LEU A 64 -0.16 4.57 -17.65
CA LEU A 64 0.22 5.93 -18.01
C LEU A 64 0.74 6.74 -16.83
N SER A 65 0.22 6.47 -15.63
CA SER A 65 0.58 7.20 -14.40
C SER A 65 0.13 6.40 -13.18
N SER A 66 0.92 6.50 -12.11
CA SER A 66 0.62 5.92 -10.80
C SER A 66 0.74 6.97 -9.69
N GLY A 67 -0.01 6.79 -8.60
CA GLY A 67 0.05 7.65 -7.44
C GLY A 67 -0.56 7.02 -6.18
N SER A 68 -0.40 7.74 -5.06
CA SER A 68 -1.09 7.42 -3.82
C SER A 68 -1.29 8.65 -2.96
N ILE A 69 -2.31 8.57 -2.10
CA ILE A 69 -2.44 9.49 -0.97
C ILE A 69 -1.32 9.20 0.00
N ARG A 70 -0.57 10.24 0.38
CA ARG A 70 0.57 10.09 1.29
C ARG A 70 0.11 10.08 2.74
N CYS A 71 0.73 9.21 3.53
CA CYS A 71 0.55 9.19 4.96
C CYS A 71 1.10 10.49 5.55
N HIS A 72 0.22 11.25 6.19
CA HIS A 72 0.51 12.52 6.85
C HIS A 72 0.32 12.42 8.37
N ARG A 73 0.08 11.21 8.87
CA ARG A 73 -0.22 10.91 10.27
C ARG A 73 0.92 10.11 10.86
N TYR A 74 1.61 10.70 11.84
CA TYR A 74 2.77 10.10 12.49
C TYR A 74 2.45 8.74 13.13
N ASP A 75 1.31 8.63 13.81
CA ASP A 75 0.85 7.41 14.47
C ASP A 75 0.62 6.26 13.48
N ILE A 76 0.05 6.56 12.30
CA ILE A 76 -0.16 5.57 11.25
C ILE A 76 1.18 5.19 10.60
N GLN A 77 2.00 6.17 10.25
CA GLN A 77 3.29 5.91 9.59
C GLN A 77 4.19 5.03 10.46
N ARG A 78 4.20 5.26 11.77
CA ARG A 78 4.90 4.42 12.73
C ARG A 78 4.43 2.97 12.73
N LYS A 79 3.13 2.73 12.62
CA LYS A 79 2.59 1.36 12.52
C LYS A 79 3.00 0.69 11.22
N ILE A 80 2.93 1.42 10.09
CA ILE A 80 3.42 0.92 8.79
C ILE A 80 4.88 0.50 8.89
N PHE A 81 5.73 1.33 9.51
CA PHE A 81 7.14 1.00 9.73
C PHE A 81 7.35 -0.22 10.64
N SER A 82 6.56 -0.34 11.71
CA SER A 82 6.60 -1.53 12.56
C SER A 82 6.23 -2.81 11.81
N VAL A 83 5.24 -2.77 10.91
CA VAL A 83 4.86 -3.90 10.04
C VAL A 83 5.99 -4.30 9.09
N LEU A 84 6.73 -3.30 8.59
CA LEU A 84 7.87 -3.49 7.68
C LEU A 84 9.16 -3.90 8.42
N GLY A 85 9.16 -3.92 9.75
CA GLY A 85 10.29 -4.34 10.57
C GLY A 85 11.33 -3.25 10.85
N PHE A 86 11.00 -1.97 10.66
CA PHE A 86 11.86 -0.86 11.09
C PHE A 86 11.82 -0.69 12.60
N SER A 87 12.96 -0.34 13.20
CA SER A 87 13.05 0.01 14.61
C SER A 87 12.57 1.45 14.87
N GLU A 88 12.40 1.85 16.13
CA GLU A 88 12.08 3.25 16.47
C GLU A 88 13.22 4.23 16.17
N GLU A 89 14.45 3.73 16.03
CA GLU A 89 15.66 4.53 15.79
C GLU A 89 15.93 4.76 14.29
N ASP A 90 15.28 4.00 13.41
CA ASP A 90 15.37 4.11 11.93
C ASP A 90 14.43 5.19 11.36
#